data_AF-A0A9W8AMF3-F1
#
_entry.id   AF-A0A9W8AMF3-F1
#
_cell.length_a   1.000
_cell.length_b   1.000
_cell.length_c   1.000
_cell.angle_alpha   90.00
_cell.angle_beta   90.00
_cell.angle_gamma   90.00
#
_symmetry.space_group_name_H-M   'P 1'
#
loop_
_entity.id
_entity.type
_entity.pdbx_description
1 polymer ?
#
loop_
_entity_poly.entity_id
_entity_poly.type
_entity_poly.pdbx_seq_one_letter_code
_entity_poly.pdbx_strand_id
1 'polypeptide(L)'
;MAPNQATLTLFRTAIRVVRQFPILSLRNKTLYNVRDAINIYRYESDPHRIAQLVRTGYEDLQWLSEWRQLPPETLQKLVKLTLNKH
;
A
#
# COMPACT_ATOMS: atom_id res chain seq x y z
N MET A 1 0.81 6.44 22.25
CA MET A 1 1.98 5.55 22.12
C MET A 1 2.73 5.93 20.86
N ALA A 2 4.07 5.92 20.88
CA ALA A 2 4.86 6.16 19.67
C ALA A 2 4.77 4.92 18.74
N PRO A 3 4.71 5.09 17.42
CA PRO A 3 4.71 3.97 16.49
C PRO A 3 6.02 3.18 16.61
N ASN A 4 5.93 1.85 16.63
CA ASN A 4 7.12 1.02 16.69
C ASN A 4 7.94 1.13 15.38
N GLN A 5 9.22 0.79 15.46
CA GLN A 5 10.15 0.93 14.34
C GLN A 5 9.70 0.16 13.08
N ALA A 6 9.06 -0.99 13.26
CA ALA A 6 8.54 -1.81 12.16
C ALA A 6 7.44 -1.07 11.38
N THR A 7 6.51 -0.41 12.08
CA THR A 7 5.42 0.38 11.49
C THR A 7 5.97 1.57 10.69
N LEU A 8 6.95 2.29 11.25
CA LEU A 8 7.60 3.41 10.55
C LEU A 8 8.37 2.95 9.31
N THR A 9 9.03 1.80 9.39
CA THR A 9 9.76 1.22 8.26
C THR A 9 8.80 0.82 7.15
N LEU A 10 7.71 0.12 7.50
CA LEU A 10 6.66 -0.26 6.55
C LEU A 10 6.07 0.98 5.85
N PHE A 11 5.75 2.04 6.60
CA PHE A 11 5.22 3.28 6.02
C PHE A 11 6.16 3.91 4.99
N ARG A 12 7.45 4.01 5.32
CA ARG A 12 8.47 4.58 4.43
C ARG A 12 8.63 3.72 3.17
N THR A 13 8.62 2.40 3.33
CA THR A 13 8.66 1.45 2.21
C THR A 13 7.42 1.59 1.33
N ALA A 14 6.23 1.69 1.93
CA ALA A 14 4.98 1.88 1.20
C ALA A 14 5.00 3.15 0.34
N ILE A 15 5.42 4.29 0.90
CA ILE A 15 5.56 5.53 0.13
C ILE A 15 6.52 5.35 -1.05
N ARG A 16 7.66 4.70 -0.85
CA ARG A 16 8.62 4.44 -1.93
C ARG A 16 8.03 3.55 -3.02
N VAL A 17 7.32 2.49 -2.64
CA VAL A 17 6.67 1.57 -3.59
C VAL A 17 5.63 2.31 -4.42
N VAL A 18 4.77 3.08 -3.78
CA VAL A 18 3.70 3.81 -4.47
C VAL A 18 4.26 4.91 -5.38
N ARG A 19 5.34 5.60 -5.00
CA ARG A 19 6.02 6.57 -5.87
C ARG A 19 6.55 5.96 -7.16
N GLN A 20 6.86 4.67 -7.15
CA GLN A 20 7.34 3.92 -8.29
C GLN A 20 6.22 3.12 -9.00
N PHE A 21 4.97 3.31 -8.57
CA PHE A 21 3.82 2.63 -9.16
C PHE A 21 3.61 3.11 -10.61
N PRO A 22 3.38 2.20 -11.58
CA PRO A 22 3.41 2.52 -13.00
C PRO A 22 2.16 3.28 -13.46
N ILE A 23 1.05 3.17 -12.72
CA ILE A 23 -0.21 3.83 -13.05
C ILE A 23 -0.30 5.17 -12.30
N LEU A 24 0.02 6.27 -12.99
CA LEU A 24 0.06 7.61 -12.39
C LEU A 24 -1.27 8.05 -11.79
N SER A 25 -2.39 7.75 -12.45
CA SER A 25 -3.74 8.15 -11.99
C SER A 25 -4.12 7.51 -10.64
N LEU A 26 -3.59 6.32 -10.34
CA LEU A 26 -3.84 5.64 -9.07
C LEU A 26 -2.87 6.06 -7.97
N ARG A 27 -1.70 6.60 -8.30
CA ARG A 27 -0.63 6.94 -7.35
C ARG A 27 -1.12 7.81 -6.18
N ASN A 28 -1.88 8.87 -6.47
CA ASN A 28 -2.37 9.78 -5.43
C ASN A 28 -3.38 9.10 -4.50
N LYS A 29 -4.30 8.30 -5.06
CA LYS A 29 -5.28 7.54 -4.27
C LYS A 29 -4.58 6.48 -3.42
N THR A 30 -3.60 5.76 -3.97
CA THR A 30 -2.83 4.77 -3.20
C THR A 30 -1.98 5.41 -2.11
N LEU A 31 -1.37 6.58 -2.35
CA LEU A 31 -0.66 7.34 -1.30
C LEU A 31 -1.60 7.79 -0.18
N TYR A 32 -2.80 8.23 -0.53
CA TYR A 32 -3.84 8.56 0.45
C TYR A 32 -4.19 7.33 1.30
N ASN A 33 -4.51 6.19 0.67
CA ASN A 33 -4.84 4.96 1.37
C ASN A 33 -3.73 4.48 2.32
N VAL A 34 -2.46 4.59 1.92
CA VAL A 34 -1.32 4.24 2.79
C VAL A 34 -1.25 5.12 4.03
N ARG A 35 -1.51 6.43 3.90
CA ARG A 35 -1.55 7.35 5.05
C ARG A 35 -2.75 7.06 5.93
N ASP A 36 -3.90 6.80 5.31
CA ASP A 36 -5.15 6.56 6.01
C ASP A 36 -5.13 5.25 6.80
N ALA A 37 -4.52 4.19 6.25
CA ALA A 37 -4.32 2.93 6.96
C ALA A 37 -3.58 3.11 8.29
N ILE A 38 -2.55 3.96 8.33
CA ILE A 38 -1.83 4.25 9.59
C ILE A 38 -2.71 5.02 10.57
N ASN A 39 -3.53 5.95 10.07
CA ASN A 39 -4.46 6.68 10.91
C ASN A 39 -5.53 5.76 11.51
N ILE A 40 -6.04 4.79 10.75
CA ILE A 40 -7.03 3.82 11.20
C ILE A 40 -6.47 2.99 12.37
N TYR A 41 -5.24 2.50 12.24
CA TYR A 41 -4.63 1.60 13.25
C TYR A 41 -3.74 2.31 14.28
N ARG A 42 -3.74 3.66 14.34
CA ARG A 42 -2.83 4.44 15.20
C ARG A 42 -2.95 4.17 16.71
N TYR A 43 -4.09 3.66 17.12
CA TYR A 43 -4.41 3.38 18.53
C TYR A 43 -4.35 1.88 18.85
N GLU A 44 -3.97 1.05 17.89
CA GLU A 44 -3.75 -0.37 18.16
C GLU A 44 -2.63 -0.53 19.19
N SER A 45 -2.88 -1.35 20.20
CA SER A 45 -1.97 -1.58 21.33
C SER A 45 -1.68 -3.05 21.55
N ASP A 46 -2.43 -3.97 20.93
CA ASP A 46 -2.14 -5.39 20.96
C ASP A 46 -0.90 -5.69 20.10
N PRO A 47 0.22 -6.16 20.70
CA PRO A 47 1.44 -6.46 19.98
C PRO A 47 1.26 -7.56 18.92
N HIS A 48 0.37 -8.54 19.15
CA HIS A 48 0.10 -9.59 18.16
C HIS A 48 -0.65 -9.02 16.96
N ARG A 49 -1.62 -8.15 17.20
CA ARG A 49 -2.38 -7.48 16.14
C ARG A 49 -1.49 -6.54 15.33
N ILE A 50 -0.63 -5.76 15.98
CA ILE A 50 0.35 -4.91 15.29
C ILE A 50 1.27 -5.75 14.40
N ALA A 51 1.79 -6.87 14.90
CA ALA A 51 2.66 -7.75 14.12
C ALA A 51 1.93 -8.33 12.89
N GLN A 52 0.67 -8.73 13.03
CA GLN A 52 -0.17 -9.18 11.91
C GLN A 52 -0.37 -8.07 10.87
N LEU A 53 -0.74 -6.87 11.32
CA LEU A 53 -0.95 -5.71 10.42
C LEU A 53 0.33 -5.34 9.66
N VAL A 54 1.48 -5.38 10.34
CA VAL A 54 2.78 -5.13 9.70
C VAL A 54 3.08 -6.20 8.65
N ARG A 55 2.84 -7.48 8.95
CA ARG A 55 3.05 -8.58 8.00
C ARG A 55 2.16 -8.42 6.77
N THR A 56 0.85 -8.24 6.96
CA THR A 56 -0.09 -8.04 5.86
C THR A 56 0.25 -6.80 5.03
N GLY A 57 0.70 -5.72 5.67
CA GLY A 57 1.17 -4.55 4.95
C GLY A 57 2.37 -4.84 4.04
N TYR A 58 3.32 -5.70 4.45
CA TYR A 58 4.40 -6.12 3.56
C TYR A 58 3.92 -7.00 2.39
N GLU A 59 2.96 -7.89 2.64
CA GLU A 59 2.32 -8.71 1.59
C GLU A 59 1.64 -7.83 0.54
N ASP A 60 0.87 -6.82 0.98
CA ASP A 60 0.22 -5.84 0.09
C ASP A 60 1.25 -5.04 -0.74
N LEU A 61 2.37 -4.65 -0.14
CA LEU A 61 3.44 -3.94 -0.83
C LEU A 61 4.16 -4.82 -1.85
N GLN A 62 4.36 -6.10 -1.53
CA GLN A 62 4.90 -7.07 -2.49
C GLN A 62 3.98 -7.17 -3.70
N TRP A 63 2.68 -7.37 -3.47
CA TRP A 63 1.69 -7.42 -4.54
C TRP A 63 1.69 -6.14 -5.39
N LEU A 64 1.71 -4.96 -4.77
CA LEU A 64 1.81 -3.67 -5.50
C LEU A 64 3.11 -3.52 -6.28
N SER A 65 4.21 -4.11 -5.81
CA SER A 65 5.51 -4.04 -6.48
C SER A 65 5.58 -4.92 -7.73
N GLU A 66 4.89 -6.06 -7.71
CA GLU A 66 4.79 -6.99 -8.87
C GLU A 66 4.11 -6.32 -10.07
N TRP A 67 3.21 -5.36 -9.84
CA TRP A 67 2.56 -4.61 -10.93
C TRP A 67 3.55 -3.85 -11.82
N ARG A 68 4.74 -3.50 -11.32
CA ARG A 68 5.78 -2.86 -12.15
C ARG A 68 6.34 -3.76 -13.22
N GLN A 69 6.24 -5.07 -13.03
CA GLN A 69 6.75 -6.07 -13.96
C GLN A 69 5.71 -6.42 -15.02
N LEU A 70 4.47 -5.95 -14.87
CA LEU A 70 3.41 -6.24 -15.81
C LEU A 70 3.59 -5.44 -17.11
N PRO A 71 3.30 -6.07 -18.27
CA PRO A 71 3.26 -5.37 -19.54
C PRO A 71 2.27 -4.20 -19.53
N PRO A 72 2.54 -3.09 -20.26
CA PRO A 72 1.66 -1.92 -20.32
C PRO A 72 0.20 -2.26 -20.68
N GLU A 73 -0.02 -3.21 -21.59
CA GLU A 73 -1.34 -3.67 -22.01
C GLU A 73 -2.13 -4.34 -20.87
N THR A 74 -1.44 -5.07 -19.99
CA THR A 74 -2.05 -5.69 -18.80
C THR A 74 -2.41 -4.62 -17.78
N LEU A 75 -1.54 -3.64 -17.57
CA LEU A 75 -1.80 -2.50 -16.69
C LEU A 75 -3.02 -1.70 -17.16
N GLN A 76 -3.15 -1.44 -18.46
CA GLN A 76 -4.32 -0.74 -19.01
C GLN A 76 -5.63 -1.51 -18.80
N LYS A 77 -5.61 -2.84 -18.98
CA LYS A 77 -6.79 -3.69 -18.69
C LYS A 77 -7.18 -3.62 -17.22
N LEU A 78 -6.20 -3.73 -16.32
CA LEU A 78 -6.43 -3.63 -14.87
C LEU A 78 -7.07 -2.29 -14.51
N VAL A 79 -6.52 -1.17 -15.00
CA VAL A 79 -7.07 0.17 -14.76
C VAL A 79 -8.52 0.31 -15.24
N LYS A 80 -8.84 -0.20 -16.43
CA LYS A 80 -10.21 -0.17 -16.95
C LYS A 80 -11.18 -0.95 -16.05
N LEU A 81 -10.76 -2.11 -15.54
CA LEU A 81 -11.57 -2.89 -14.60
C LEU A 81 -11.76 -2.18 -13.26
N THR A 82 -10.76 -1.45 -12.77
CA THR A 82 -10.86 -0.70 -11.51
C THR A 82 -11.69 0.58 -11.63
N LEU A 83 -11.71 1.21 -12.81
CA LEU A 83 -12.42 2.46 -13.05
C LEU A 83 -13.87 2.27 -13.53
N ASN A 84 -14.18 1.18 -14.24
CA ASN A 84 -15.54 0.89 -14.74
C ASN A 84 -16.46 0.22 -13.70
N LYS A 85 -16.06 0.13 -12.43
CA LYS A 85 -16.93 -0.35 -11.34
C LYS A 85 -17.78 0.77 -10.70
N HIS A 86 -17.93 1.90 -11.37
CA HIS A 86 -18.82 3.00 -10.99
C HIS A 86 -19.69 3.41 -12.16
#